data_AF-A6N3R5-F1
#
_entry.id   AF-A6N3R5-F1
#
_cell.length_a   1.000
_cell.length_b   1.000
_cell.length_c   1.000
_cell.angle_alpha   90.00
_cell.angle_beta   90.00
_cell.angle_gamma   90.00
#
_symmetry.space_group_name_H-M   'P 1'
#
loop_
_entity.id
_entity.type
_entity.pdbx_description
1 polymer ?
#
loop_
_entity_poly.entity_id
_entity_poly.type
_entity_poly.pdbx_seq_one_letter_code
_entity_poly.pdbx_strand_id
1 'polypeptide(L)'
;MWVRALMDKGRRPRKASRMRTPLETRAAGATVGLPPKGPAQLLFWRLFIINGLLFAIGTLVLALSPATVSSPVLLTEVPVLIIGLALILAANAALVRASLAPLDALTTVMRRVGLLRRGGDRATTEAGNGDLGHFIRTFNEMLDRLEAETSASSALALAAQEGERQRISRELHDQIGQSLTVALLSLKRVVDRSPDDLREESLVAQEAVRASLEEVRQVAQRLRPGVLADLGLRSALTSLGTEFSRSSGIPVNWGIADKL
;
A
#
# COMPACT_ATOMS: atom_id res chain seq x y z
N MET A 1 2.95 58.62 20.20
CA MET A 1 3.78 58.69 21.42
C MET A 1 4.10 57.26 21.82
N TRP A 2 5.26 56.75 21.35
CA TRP A 2 6.03 55.59 21.86
C TRP A 2 5.28 54.25 22.08
N VAL A 3 5.39 53.17 21.29
CA VAL A 3 6.52 52.44 20.65
C VAL A 3 7.70 52.13 21.59
N ARG A 4 7.48 52.01 22.91
CA ARG A 4 8.58 51.68 23.84
C ARG A 4 8.16 50.83 25.03
N ALA A 5 7.73 49.60 24.76
CA ALA A 5 7.63 48.54 25.78
C ALA A 5 8.24 47.21 25.30
N LEU A 6 9.17 47.30 24.34
CA LEU A 6 10.10 46.23 23.97
C LEU A 6 11.49 46.63 24.49
N MET A 7 11.77 46.43 25.78
CA MET A 7 13.13 46.30 26.35
C MET A 7 13.09 46.16 27.87
N ASP A 8 12.98 44.93 28.37
CA ASP A 8 13.68 44.46 29.58
C ASP A 8 13.72 42.92 29.52
N LYS A 9 14.76 42.25 29.01
CA LYS A 9 16.16 42.20 29.42
C LYS A 9 16.42 41.58 30.80
N GLY A 10 15.72 40.49 31.13
CA GLY A 10 16.10 39.58 32.22
C GLY A 10 16.80 38.31 31.75
N ARG A 11 18.11 38.38 31.44
CA ARG A 11 18.99 37.20 31.21
C ARG A 11 18.89 36.19 32.36
N ARG A 12 18.76 34.89 32.05
CA ARG A 12 19.23 33.80 32.93
C ARG A 12 20.02 32.75 32.15
N PRO A 13 21.05 32.13 32.77
CA PRO A 13 22.18 31.55 32.06
C PRO A 13 22.10 30.03 31.84
N ARG A 14 22.95 29.58 30.92
CA ARG A 14 23.32 28.20 30.53
C ARG A 14 23.40 27.23 31.73
N LYS A 15 22.79 26.06 31.61
CA LYS A 15 23.34 24.81 32.17
C LYS A 15 23.79 23.93 31.02
N ALA A 16 25.08 23.97 30.75
CA ALA A 16 25.78 22.98 29.96
C ALA A 16 25.98 21.73 30.82
N SER A 17 25.29 20.65 30.48
CA SER A 17 25.52 19.34 31.09
C SER A 17 26.61 18.62 30.30
N ARG A 18 27.87 18.95 30.59
CA ARG A 18 29.05 18.20 30.12
C ARG A 18 29.21 16.94 30.98
N MET A 19 29.35 15.81 30.30
CA MET A 19 30.17 14.64 30.61
C MET A 19 30.14 14.07 32.03
N ARG A 20 29.59 12.86 32.16
CA ARG A 20 30.31 11.73 32.76
C ARG A 20 30.03 10.45 31.96
N THR A 21 31.07 10.00 31.27
CA THR A 21 31.31 8.61 30.91
C THR A 21 31.33 7.73 32.17
N PRO A 22 30.85 6.49 32.04
CA PRO A 22 31.63 5.36 32.53
C PRO A 22 31.96 4.47 31.33
N LEU A 23 33.21 4.57 30.87
CA LEU A 23 33.87 3.44 30.22
C LEU A 23 34.30 2.51 31.35
N GLU A 24 33.83 1.27 31.30
CA GLU A 24 34.64 0.04 31.40
C GLU A 24 33.82 -1.14 31.92
N THR A 25 34.07 -2.27 31.26
CA THR A 25 33.89 -3.65 31.76
C THR A 25 32.48 -4.21 31.90
N ARG A 26 31.88 -4.57 30.77
CA ARG A 26 31.32 -5.93 30.61
C ARG A 26 31.51 -6.45 29.18
N ALA A 27 32.77 -6.66 28.82
CA ALA A 27 33.12 -7.63 27.78
C ALA A 27 32.92 -9.03 28.37
N ALA A 28 31.73 -9.60 28.22
CA ALA A 28 31.48 -11.01 28.48
C ALA A 28 30.28 -11.47 27.65
N GLY A 29 30.55 -12.26 26.60
CA GLY A 29 29.51 -13.04 25.93
C GLY A 29 28.97 -12.46 24.63
N ALA A 30 29.73 -11.65 23.88
CA ALA A 30 29.54 -11.65 22.44
C ALA A 30 30.10 -12.98 21.91
N THR A 31 29.27 -14.03 21.95
CA THR A 31 29.46 -15.13 21.02
C THR A 31 29.38 -14.49 19.65
N VAL A 32 30.55 -14.18 19.07
CA VAL A 32 30.70 -13.84 17.67
C VAL A 32 30.15 -15.07 16.95
N GLY A 33 28.85 -15.05 16.68
CA GLY A 33 28.23 -15.96 15.77
C GLY A 33 28.97 -15.76 14.48
N LEU A 34 29.77 -16.76 14.12
CA LEU A 34 30.43 -16.82 12.82
C LEU A 34 29.40 -16.39 11.77
N PRO A 35 29.72 -15.44 10.87
CA PRO A 35 28.79 -15.02 9.84
C PRO A 35 28.30 -16.29 9.13
N PRO A 36 26.98 -16.50 8.98
CA PRO A 36 26.49 -17.63 8.21
C PRO A 36 27.16 -17.53 6.85
N LYS A 37 27.93 -18.57 6.48
CA LYS A 37 28.62 -18.62 5.18
C LYS A 37 27.54 -18.40 4.12
N GLY A 38 27.62 -17.29 3.40
CA GLY A 38 26.57 -16.91 2.45
C GLY A 38 26.31 -18.02 1.43
N PRO A 39 25.13 -18.09 0.81
CA PRO A 39 24.72 -19.16 -0.09
C PRO A 39 25.67 -19.27 -1.29
N ALA A 40 26.23 -18.15 -1.76
CA ALA A 40 27.27 -18.14 -2.79
C ALA A 40 28.52 -18.93 -2.36
N GLN A 41 28.90 -18.86 -1.09
CA GLN A 41 30.06 -19.57 -0.56
C GLN A 41 29.77 -21.08 -0.40
N LEU A 42 28.57 -21.45 0.04
CA LEU A 42 28.14 -22.85 0.10
C LEU A 42 28.00 -23.48 -1.29
N LEU A 43 27.48 -22.74 -2.27
CA LEU A 43 27.38 -23.15 -3.68
C LEU A 43 28.76 -23.25 -4.33
N PHE A 44 29.64 -22.27 -4.09
CA PHE A 44 31.03 -22.30 -4.54
C PHE A 44 31.75 -23.54 -4.03
N TRP A 45 31.63 -23.84 -2.73
CA TRP A 45 32.25 -25.03 -2.15
C TRP A 45 31.64 -26.34 -2.67
N ARG A 46 30.33 -26.40 -2.87
CA ARG A 46 29.69 -27.56 -3.52
C ARG A 46 30.20 -27.77 -4.94
N LEU A 47 30.28 -26.71 -5.74
CA LEU A 47 30.80 -26.76 -7.11
C LEU A 47 32.27 -27.17 -7.13
N PHE A 48 33.08 -26.58 -6.24
CA PHE A 48 34.50 -26.86 -6.10
C PHE A 48 34.75 -28.33 -5.72
N ILE A 49 33.99 -28.87 -4.77
CA ILE A 49 34.11 -30.26 -4.35
C ILE A 49 33.67 -31.22 -5.46
N ILE A 50 32.54 -30.97 -6.14
CA ILE A 50 32.05 -31.84 -7.23
C ILE A 50 33.04 -31.84 -8.40
N ASN A 51 33.50 -30.66 -8.84
CA ASN A 51 34.46 -30.56 -9.93
C ASN A 51 35.82 -31.16 -9.55
N GLY A 52 36.27 -30.95 -8.30
CA GLY A 52 37.50 -31.55 -7.77
C GLY A 52 37.44 -33.07 -7.70
N LEU A 53 36.30 -33.64 -7.27
CA LEU A 53 36.10 -35.09 -7.22
C LEU A 53 36.08 -35.69 -8.63
N LEU A 54 35.38 -35.04 -9.58
CA LEU A 54 35.28 -35.51 -10.94
C LEU A 54 36.63 -35.45 -11.67
N PHE A 55 37.42 -34.41 -11.44
CA PHE A 55 38.80 -34.31 -11.92
C PHE A 55 39.68 -35.40 -11.33
N ALA A 56 39.62 -35.61 -10.00
CA ALA A 56 40.40 -36.65 -9.32
C ALA A 56 40.06 -38.06 -9.85
N ILE A 57 38.78 -38.35 -10.11
CA ILE A 57 38.35 -39.62 -10.71
C ILE A 57 38.90 -39.75 -12.14
N GLY A 58 38.80 -38.70 -12.96
CA GLY A 58 39.34 -38.71 -14.33
C GLY A 58 40.86 -38.94 -14.35
N THR A 59 41.61 -38.28 -13.46
CA THR A 59 43.06 -38.48 -13.31
C THR A 59 43.39 -39.88 -12.79
N LEU A 60 42.61 -40.41 -11.83
CA LEU A 60 42.82 -41.76 -11.29
C LEU A 60 42.56 -42.84 -12.36
N VAL A 61 41.53 -42.68 -13.19
CA VAL A 61 41.24 -43.56 -14.32
C VAL A 61 42.37 -43.51 -15.35
N LEU A 62 42.91 -42.33 -15.65
CA LEU A 62 44.09 -42.22 -16.53
C LEU A 62 45.32 -42.90 -15.92
N ALA A 63 45.56 -42.71 -14.62
CA ALA A 63 46.73 -43.25 -13.93
C ALA A 63 46.70 -44.78 -13.77
N LEU A 64 45.51 -45.37 -13.66
CA LEU A 64 45.30 -46.82 -13.54
C LEU A 64 45.06 -47.50 -14.89
N SER A 65 44.83 -46.74 -15.96
CA SER A 65 44.69 -47.29 -17.30
C SER A 65 46.05 -47.83 -17.77
N PRO A 66 46.15 -49.08 -18.25
CA PRO A 66 47.41 -49.70 -18.70
C PRO A 66 47.89 -49.17 -20.06
N ALA A 67 47.47 -47.96 -20.45
CA ALA A 67 47.96 -47.27 -21.63
C ALA A 67 49.34 -46.67 -21.32
N THR A 68 50.39 -47.33 -21.76
CA THR A 68 51.76 -46.82 -21.64
C THR A 68 51.88 -45.49 -22.38
N VAL A 69 52.21 -44.43 -21.64
CA VAL A 69 52.51 -43.09 -22.14
C VAL A 69 53.83 -43.12 -22.94
N SER A 70 53.76 -43.60 -24.18
CA SER A 70 54.79 -43.40 -25.18
C SER A 70 54.20 -42.52 -26.27
N SER A 71 54.84 -41.38 -26.54
CA SER A 71 54.50 -40.46 -27.64
C SER A 71 54.20 -41.24 -28.93
N PRO A 72 53.07 -41.05 -29.62
CA PRO A 72 52.11 -39.92 -29.58
C PRO A 72 50.80 -40.25 -28.84
N VAL A 73 50.01 -39.21 -28.49
CA VAL A 73 48.66 -39.36 -27.89
C VAL A 73 47.83 -40.32 -28.75
N LEU A 74 47.64 -41.55 -28.26
CA LEU A 74 46.80 -42.53 -28.92
C LEU A 74 45.36 -42.00 -28.90
N LEU A 75 44.69 -42.07 -30.06
CA LEU A 75 43.29 -41.65 -30.24
C LEU A 75 42.31 -42.28 -29.22
N THR A 76 42.76 -43.30 -28.48
CA THR A 76 42.04 -43.98 -27.40
C THR A 76 41.95 -43.19 -26.09
N GLU A 77 42.80 -42.18 -25.84
CA GLU A 77 42.73 -41.33 -24.64
C GLU A 77 41.74 -40.15 -24.80
N VAL A 78 41.57 -39.69 -26.03
CA VAL A 78 40.64 -38.63 -26.43
C VAL A 78 39.19 -38.87 -25.93
N PRO A 79 38.58 -40.06 -26.09
CA PRO A 79 37.21 -40.28 -25.63
C PRO A 79 37.05 -40.18 -24.11
N VAL A 80 38.06 -40.59 -23.32
CA VAL A 80 38.00 -40.50 -21.85
C VAL A 80 37.98 -39.03 -21.40
N LEU A 81 38.82 -38.19 -22.01
CA LEU A 81 38.85 -36.75 -21.74
C LEU A 81 37.55 -36.05 -22.17
N ILE A 82 36.98 -36.43 -23.32
CA ILE A 82 35.70 -35.89 -23.79
C ILE A 82 34.57 -36.24 -22.82
N ILE A 83 34.51 -37.50 -22.35
CA ILE A 83 33.47 -37.94 -21.40
C ILE A 83 33.63 -37.20 -20.05
N GLY A 84 34.86 -37.05 -19.55
CA GLY A 84 35.12 -36.30 -18.32
C GLY A 84 34.71 -34.82 -18.42
N LEU A 85 35.07 -34.15 -19.52
CA LEU A 85 34.69 -32.77 -19.79
C LEU A 85 33.17 -32.60 -19.92
N ALA A 86 32.50 -33.53 -20.61
CA ALA A 86 31.05 -33.53 -20.76
C ALA A 86 30.32 -33.68 -19.40
N LEU A 87 30.82 -34.55 -18.53
CA LEU A 87 30.29 -34.72 -17.17
C LEU A 87 30.47 -33.44 -16.32
N ILE A 88 31.63 -32.77 -16.42
CA ILE A 88 31.88 -31.51 -15.71
C ILE A 88 30.91 -30.42 -16.20
N LEU A 89 30.77 -30.26 -17.52
CA LEU A 89 29.85 -29.30 -18.13
C LEU A 89 28.40 -29.56 -17.73
N ALA A 90 27.96 -30.83 -17.74
CA ALA A 90 26.61 -31.21 -17.35
C ALA A 90 26.34 -30.96 -15.86
N ALA A 91 27.28 -31.30 -14.97
CA ALA A 91 27.17 -31.05 -13.54
C ALA A 91 27.12 -29.55 -13.24
N ASN A 92 27.97 -28.75 -13.90
CA ASN A 92 27.98 -27.30 -13.74
C ASN A 92 26.67 -26.67 -14.25
N ALA A 93 26.18 -27.10 -15.42
CA ALA A 93 24.91 -26.62 -15.98
C ALA A 93 23.72 -26.95 -15.07
N ALA A 94 23.66 -28.16 -14.52
CA ALA A 94 22.61 -28.57 -13.58
C ALA A 94 22.61 -27.73 -12.30
N LEU A 95 23.79 -27.43 -11.75
CA LEU A 95 23.91 -26.63 -10.53
C LEU A 95 23.52 -25.17 -10.75
N VAL A 96 23.96 -24.57 -11.86
CA VAL A 96 23.57 -23.20 -12.24
C VAL A 96 22.06 -23.12 -12.43
N ARG A 97 21.45 -24.11 -13.12
CA ARG A 97 20.00 -24.15 -13.32
C ARG A 97 19.23 -24.28 -12.01
N ALA A 98 19.69 -25.13 -11.09
CA ALA A 98 19.07 -25.27 -9.77
C ALA A 98 19.21 -23.99 -8.91
N SER A 99 20.32 -23.27 -9.06
CA SER A 99 20.57 -22.02 -8.34
C SER A 99 19.77 -20.83 -8.89
N LEU A 100 19.43 -20.83 -10.18
CA LEU A 100 18.67 -19.75 -10.82
C LEU A 100 17.15 -19.97 -10.79
N ALA A 101 16.68 -21.21 -10.65
CA ALA A 101 15.25 -21.52 -10.56
C ALA A 101 14.46 -20.70 -9.49
N PRO A 102 15.02 -20.39 -8.30
CA PRO A 102 14.35 -19.53 -7.33
C PRO A 102 14.21 -18.06 -7.78
N LEU A 103 15.09 -17.57 -8.66
CA LEU A 103 14.99 -16.23 -9.24
C LEU A 103 13.85 -16.14 -10.27
N ASP A 104 13.57 -17.22 -10.99
CA ASP A 104 12.41 -17.31 -11.89
C ASP A 104 11.09 -17.29 -11.10
N ALA A 105 11.06 -17.93 -9.91
CA ALA A 105 9.91 -17.82 -9.01
C ALA A 105 9.72 -16.38 -8.51
N LEU A 106 10.81 -15.70 -8.12
CA LEU A 106 10.77 -14.32 -7.64
C LEU A 106 10.32 -13.32 -8.72
N THR A 107 10.83 -13.45 -9.96
CA THR A 107 10.42 -12.60 -11.08
C THR A 107 8.97 -12.83 -11.50
N THR A 108 8.47 -14.07 -11.37
CA THR A 108 7.06 -14.40 -11.64
C THR A 108 6.13 -13.83 -10.57
N VAL A 109 6.53 -13.85 -9.30
CA VAL A 109 5.81 -13.16 -8.22
C VAL A 109 5.81 -11.65 -8.47
N MET A 110 6.97 -11.06 -8.79
CA MET A 110 7.10 -9.62 -9.04
C MET A 110 6.27 -9.14 -10.25
N ARG A 111 6.11 -9.97 -11.28
CA ARG A 111 5.26 -9.67 -12.47
C ARG A 111 3.76 -9.81 -12.19
N ARG A 112 3.36 -10.58 -11.17
CA ARG A 112 1.95 -10.74 -10.74
C ARG A 112 1.47 -9.69 -9.74
N VAL A 113 2.37 -8.86 -9.22
CA VAL A 113 2.06 -7.81 -8.21
C VAL A 113 1.35 -6.58 -8.83
N GLY A 114 1.18 -6.54 -10.15
CA GLY A 114 0.66 -5.35 -10.83
C GLY A 114 -0.82 -5.02 -10.64
N LEU A 115 -1.73 -5.97 -10.34
CA LEU A 115 -3.16 -5.72 -10.60
C LEU A 115 -4.13 -6.38 -9.60
N LEU A 116 -4.24 -5.85 -8.37
CA LEU A 116 -5.26 -6.22 -7.37
C LEU A 116 -4.95 -7.50 -6.58
N ARG A 117 -4.39 -7.38 -5.36
CA ARG A 117 -4.56 -8.48 -4.40
C ARG A 117 -4.68 -8.04 -2.95
N ARG A 118 -5.93 -7.96 -2.52
CA ARG A 118 -6.36 -8.15 -1.12
C ARG A 118 -6.15 -9.62 -0.76
N GLY A 119 -4.99 -9.94 -0.20
CA GLY A 119 -4.65 -11.23 0.44
C GLY A 119 -4.41 -12.41 -0.50
N GLY A 120 -3.30 -13.13 -0.33
CA GLY A 120 -3.17 -14.45 -0.97
C GLY A 120 -1.75 -14.95 -1.12
N ASP A 121 -1.08 -14.73 -2.26
CA ASP A 121 0.23 -15.34 -2.47
C ASP A 121 1.34 -14.46 -1.92
N ARG A 122 1.58 -14.62 -0.62
CA ARG A 122 2.93 -14.42 -0.11
C ARG A 122 3.79 -15.56 -0.65
N ALA A 123 5.02 -15.27 -1.04
CA ALA A 123 6.00 -16.35 -1.23
C ALA A 123 6.06 -17.11 0.10
N THR A 124 5.54 -18.33 0.14
CA THR A 124 5.53 -19.15 1.35
C THR A 124 6.96 -19.31 1.83
N THR A 125 7.20 -19.01 3.10
CA THR A 125 8.51 -19.05 3.75
C THR A 125 9.01 -20.49 3.96
N GLU A 126 8.66 -21.43 3.08
CA GLU A 126 9.27 -22.76 3.02
C GLU A 126 10.69 -22.73 2.40
N ALA A 127 11.22 -21.54 2.12
CA ALA A 127 12.63 -21.34 1.82
C ALA A 127 13.46 -21.54 3.10
N GLY A 128 13.83 -22.80 3.36
CA GLY A 128 14.56 -23.24 4.55
C GLY A 128 15.83 -22.42 4.86
N ASN A 129 16.05 -22.20 6.16
CA ASN A 129 17.24 -21.77 6.94
C ASN A 129 18.43 -21.00 6.30
N GLY A 130 18.31 -20.42 5.12
CA GLY A 130 19.37 -19.67 4.43
C GLY A 130 19.05 -18.20 4.18
N ASP A 131 20.05 -17.44 3.69
CA ASP A 131 19.98 -16.00 3.38
C ASP A 131 18.82 -15.61 2.45
N LEU A 132 18.34 -16.52 1.60
CA LEU A 132 17.16 -16.31 0.77
C LEU A 132 15.88 -16.13 1.61
N GLY A 133 15.75 -16.87 2.71
CA GLY A 133 14.67 -16.68 3.68
C GLY A 133 14.77 -15.35 4.40
N HIS A 134 15.98 -14.84 4.64
CA HIS A 134 16.19 -13.49 5.18
C HIS A 134 15.76 -12.41 4.17
N PHE A 135 16.16 -12.53 2.90
CA PHE A 135 15.74 -11.61 1.84
C PHE A 135 14.21 -11.59 1.66
N ILE A 136 13.56 -12.76 1.63
CA ILE A 136 12.09 -12.86 1.52
C ILE A 136 11.40 -12.18 2.71
N ARG A 137 11.92 -12.35 3.94
CA ARG A 137 11.38 -11.66 5.12
C ARG A 137 11.52 -10.15 5.02
N THR A 138 12.71 -9.63 4.72
CA THR A 138 12.94 -8.19 4.58
C THR A 138 12.09 -7.59 3.46
N PHE A 139 11.91 -8.31 2.34
CA PHE A 139 11.04 -7.89 1.26
C PHE A 139 9.56 -7.82 1.69
N ASN A 140 9.07 -8.84 2.42
CA ASN A 140 7.72 -8.83 2.97
C ASN A 140 7.51 -7.71 3.99
N GLU A 141 8.48 -7.44 4.87
CA GLU A 141 8.42 -6.32 5.82
C GLU A 141 8.33 -4.96 5.11
N MET A 142 9.10 -4.78 4.03
CA MET A 142 9.01 -3.57 3.21
C MET A 142 7.64 -3.44 2.53
N LEU A 143 7.07 -4.55 2.04
CA LEU A 143 5.72 -4.55 1.46
C LEU A 143 4.66 -4.19 2.49
N ASP A 144 4.71 -4.79 3.69
CA ASP A 144 3.76 -4.50 4.78
C ASP A 144 3.81 -3.02 5.16
N ARG A 145 5.01 -2.43 5.21
CA ARG A 145 5.18 -1.00 5.49
C ARG A 145 4.60 -0.12 4.38
N LEU A 146 4.87 -0.44 3.11
CA LEU A 146 4.33 0.32 1.98
C LEU A 146 2.80 0.23 1.92
N GLU A 147 2.23 -0.95 2.21
CA GLU A 147 0.78 -1.15 2.28
C GLU A 147 0.17 -0.33 3.42
N ALA A 148 0.80 -0.32 4.60
CA ALA A 148 0.35 0.48 5.74
C ALA A 148 0.41 1.99 5.43
N GLU A 149 1.51 2.47 4.84
CA GLU A 149 1.68 3.87 4.42
C GLU A 149 0.65 4.27 3.36
N THR A 150 0.42 3.41 2.36
CA THR A 150 -0.58 3.65 1.30
C THR A 150 -1.99 3.68 1.88
N SER A 151 -2.35 2.71 2.72
CA SER A 151 -3.67 2.62 3.35
C SER A 151 -3.95 3.81 4.26
N ALA A 152 -2.96 4.23 5.06
CA ALA A 152 -3.06 5.41 5.91
C ALA A 152 -3.23 6.68 5.07
N SER A 153 -2.45 6.82 3.99
CA SER A 153 -2.59 7.95 3.06
C SER A 153 -3.96 7.99 2.41
N SER A 154 -4.48 6.85 1.94
CA SER A 154 -5.84 6.75 1.39
C SER A 154 -6.91 7.10 2.43
N ALA A 155 -6.77 6.64 3.67
CA ALA A 155 -7.71 6.94 4.75
C ALA A 155 -7.72 8.45 5.09
N LEU A 156 -6.55 9.09 5.16
CA LEU A 156 -6.43 10.53 5.39
C LEU A 156 -7.04 11.34 4.24
N ALA A 157 -6.78 10.94 2.99
CA ALA A 157 -7.35 11.59 1.81
C ALA A 157 -8.88 11.49 1.78
N LEU A 158 -9.44 10.32 2.09
CA LEU A 158 -10.88 10.11 2.20
C LEU A 158 -11.50 10.96 3.33
N ALA A 159 -10.86 11.01 4.49
CA ALA A 159 -11.32 11.83 5.61
C ALA A 159 -11.31 13.33 5.27
N ALA A 160 -10.27 13.80 4.59
CA ALA A 160 -10.19 15.19 4.12
C ALA A 160 -11.29 15.49 3.08
N GLN A 161 -11.52 14.58 2.13
CA GLN A 161 -12.57 14.73 1.13
C GLN A 161 -13.97 14.77 1.76
N GLU A 162 -14.25 13.91 2.74
CA GLU A 162 -15.54 13.91 3.45
C GLU A 162 -15.74 15.19 4.28
N GLY A 163 -14.68 15.64 4.97
CA GLY A 163 -14.70 16.91 5.69
C GLY A 163 -15.01 18.10 4.77
N GLU A 164 -14.41 18.12 3.58
CA GLU A 164 -14.67 19.15 2.58
C GLU A 164 -16.09 19.09 2.03
N ARG A 165 -16.62 17.89 1.73
CA ARG A 165 -18.03 17.72 1.33
C ARG A 165 -19.00 18.24 2.39
N GLN A 166 -18.73 17.96 3.67
CA GLN A 166 -19.55 18.45 4.78
C GLN A 166 -19.43 19.96 4.98
N ARG A 167 -18.25 20.55 4.71
CA ARG A 167 -18.04 22.00 4.71
C ARG A 167 -18.86 22.66 3.60
N ILE A 168 -18.76 22.17 2.36
CA ILE A 168 -19.50 22.69 1.20
C ILE A 168 -21.01 22.58 1.43
N SER A 169 -21.52 21.44 1.92
CA SER A 169 -22.95 21.26 2.21
C SER A 169 -23.49 22.32 3.19
N ARG A 170 -22.73 22.62 4.26
CA ARG A 170 -23.09 23.66 5.24
C ARG A 170 -23.04 25.05 4.62
N GLU A 171 -21.97 25.38 3.91
CA GLU A 171 -21.80 26.68 3.25
C GLU A 171 -22.92 26.96 2.24
N LEU A 172 -23.30 25.95 1.42
CA LEU A 172 -24.44 26.04 0.51
C LEU A 172 -25.76 26.29 1.25
N HIS A 173 -26.02 25.57 2.34
CA HIS A 173 -27.25 25.73 3.12
C HIS A 173 -27.34 27.11 3.79
N ASP A 174 -26.25 27.52 4.43
CA ASP A 174 -26.21 28.73 5.24
C ASP A 174 -26.13 29.99 4.38
N GLN A 175 -25.30 30.03 3.33
CA GLN A 175 -25.16 31.24 2.51
C GLN A 175 -26.20 31.29 1.37
N ILE A 176 -26.23 30.27 0.52
CA ILE A 176 -27.09 30.28 -0.67
C ILE A 176 -28.54 30.01 -0.28
N GLY A 177 -28.79 29.01 0.58
CA GLY A 177 -30.12 28.67 1.05
C GLY A 177 -30.81 29.83 1.79
N GLN A 178 -30.10 30.53 2.68
CA GLN A 178 -30.67 31.70 3.37
C GLN A 178 -30.91 32.87 2.40
N SER A 179 -29.96 33.16 1.50
CA SER A 179 -30.12 34.23 0.51
C SER A 179 -31.33 34.01 -0.41
N LEU A 180 -31.52 32.78 -0.90
CA LEU A 180 -32.69 32.41 -1.71
C LEU A 180 -33.99 32.47 -0.90
N THR A 181 -33.96 32.12 0.39
CA THR A 181 -35.13 32.24 1.28
C THR A 181 -35.54 33.71 1.45
N VAL A 182 -34.57 34.61 1.65
CA VAL A 182 -34.81 36.05 1.73
C VAL A 182 -35.33 36.61 0.40
N ALA A 183 -34.77 36.16 -0.72
CA ALA A 183 -35.24 36.52 -2.05
C ALA A 183 -36.70 36.07 -2.27
N LEU A 184 -37.03 34.82 -1.91
CA LEU A 184 -38.38 34.28 -2.03
C LEU A 184 -39.39 35.05 -1.18
N LEU A 185 -39.04 35.40 0.06
CA LEU A 185 -39.90 36.20 0.94
C LEU A 185 -40.10 37.64 0.41
N SER A 186 -39.05 38.22 -0.19
CA SER A 186 -39.13 39.54 -0.81
C SER A 186 -40.00 39.51 -2.06
N LEU A 187 -39.85 38.48 -2.88
CA LEU A 187 -40.62 38.29 -4.10
C LEU A 187 -42.10 37.98 -3.81
N LYS A 188 -42.39 37.25 -2.72
CA LYS A 188 -43.76 37.09 -2.21
C LYS A 188 -44.42 38.44 -1.91
N ARG A 189 -43.72 39.34 -1.23
CA ARG A 189 -44.23 40.69 -0.94
C ARG A 189 -44.45 41.53 -2.21
N VAL A 190 -43.65 41.30 -3.26
CA VAL A 190 -43.85 41.93 -4.57
C VAL A 190 -45.10 41.38 -5.22
N VAL A 191 -45.25 40.06 -5.35
CA VAL A 191 -46.45 39.38 -5.90
C VAL A 191 -47.74 39.84 -5.20
N ASP A 192 -47.71 39.98 -3.87
CA ASP A 192 -48.87 40.42 -3.08
C ASP A 192 -49.29 41.87 -3.41
N ARG A 193 -48.35 42.70 -3.90
CA ARG A 193 -48.55 44.12 -4.23
C ARG A 193 -48.58 44.41 -5.73
N SER A 194 -48.29 43.42 -6.58
CA SER A 194 -48.26 43.59 -8.02
C SER A 194 -49.67 43.83 -8.57
N PRO A 195 -49.84 44.80 -9.49
CA PRO A 195 -51.06 44.93 -10.27
C PRO A 195 -51.28 43.70 -11.17
N ASP A 196 -52.53 43.45 -11.58
CA ASP A 196 -52.94 42.18 -12.20
C ASP A 196 -52.22 41.87 -13.53
N ASP A 197 -51.78 42.89 -14.25
CA ASP A 197 -50.98 42.82 -15.48
C ASP A 197 -49.54 42.30 -15.24
N LEU A 198 -48.98 42.51 -14.04
CA LEU A 198 -47.64 42.04 -13.67
C LEU A 198 -47.65 40.84 -12.72
N ARG A 199 -48.85 40.43 -12.25
CA ARG A 199 -49.01 39.35 -11.27
C ARG A 199 -48.52 38.01 -11.81
N GLU A 200 -48.81 37.69 -13.07
CA GLU A 200 -48.39 36.43 -13.70
C GLU A 200 -46.86 36.35 -13.83
N GLU A 201 -46.21 37.39 -14.36
CA GLU A 201 -44.74 37.46 -14.45
C GLU A 201 -44.06 37.37 -13.07
N SER A 202 -44.65 38.03 -12.07
CA SER A 202 -44.16 38.00 -10.68
C SER A 202 -44.25 36.59 -10.09
N LEU A 203 -45.31 35.84 -10.39
CA LEU A 203 -45.49 34.45 -9.96
C LEU A 203 -44.49 33.51 -10.65
N VAL A 204 -44.24 33.70 -11.94
CA VAL A 204 -43.20 32.93 -12.67
C VAL A 204 -41.83 33.13 -12.04
N ALA A 205 -41.47 34.38 -11.73
CA ALA A 205 -40.21 34.67 -11.04
C ALA A 205 -40.15 34.03 -9.65
N GLN A 206 -41.27 34.05 -8.90
CA GLN A 206 -41.36 33.42 -7.58
C GLN A 206 -41.10 31.91 -7.66
N GLU A 207 -41.72 31.24 -8.63
CA GLU A 207 -41.56 29.80 -8.80
C GLU A 207 -40.15 29.44 -9.26
N ALA A 208 -39.50 30.26 -10.10
CA ALA A 208 -38.10 30.08 -10.49
C ALA A 208 -37.13 30.13 -9.29
N VAL A 209 -37.32 31.10 -8.38
CA VAL A 209 -36.52 31.20 -7.14
C VAL A 209 -36.80 30.02 -6.21
N ARG A 210 -38.06 29.59 -6.13
CA ARG A 210 -38.46 28.42 -5.33
C ARG A 210 -37.83 27.13 -5.84
N ALA A 211 -37.83 26.91 -7.16
CA ALA A 211 -37.19 25.77 -7.79
C ALA A 211 -35.67 25.78 -7.54
N SER A 212 -35.03 26.94 -7.68
CA SER A 212 -33.60 27.11 -7.41
C SER A 212 -33.23 26.78 -5.95
N LEU A 213 -34.08 27.18 -4.99
CA LEU A 213 -33.89 26.85 -3.57
C LEU A 213 -33.98 25.33 -3.33
N GLU A 214 -34.91 24.65 -4.00
CA GLU A 214 -35.06 23.21 -3.87
C GLU A 214 -33.88 22.45 -4.50
N GLU A 215 -33.38 22.89 -5.65
CA GLU A 215 -32.15 22.33 -6.26
C GLU A 215 -30.94 22.47 -5.32
N VAL A 216 -30.73 23.65 -4.74
CA VAL A 216 -29.63 23.87 -3.77
C VAL A 216 -29.76 22.96 -2.56
N ARG A 217 -30.98 22.78 -2.03
CA ARG A 217 -31.24 21.84 -0.93
C ARG A 217 -30.92 20.40 -1.32
N GLN A 218 -31.32 19.99 -2.53
CA GLN A 218 -31.04 18.64 -3.02
C GLN A 218 -29.54 18.40 -3.20
N VAL A 219 -28.79 19.38 -3.73
CA VAL A 219 -27.33 19.31 -3.85
C VAL A 219 -26.66 19.24 -2.47
N ALA A 220 -27.09 20.08 -1.53
CA ALA A 220 -26.57 20.05 -0.16
C ALA A 220 -26.82 18.71 0.54
N GLN A 221 -27.98 18.08 0.31
CA GLN A 221 -28.30 16.74 0.82
C GLN A 221 -27.43 15.65 0.19
N ARG A 222 -27.23 15.66 -1.14
CA ARG A 222 -26.35 14.71 -1.84
C ARG A 222 -24.88 14.83 -1.42
N LEU A 223 -24.45 16.03 -1.00
CA LEU A 223 -23.11 16.27 -0.48
C LEU A 223 -22.90 15.73 0.94
N ARG A 224 -23.96 15.54 1.73
CA ARG A 224 -23.94 14.86 3.04
C ARG A 224 -24.63 13.49 2.98
N PRO A 225 -24.02 12.46 2.35
CA PRO A 225 -24.52 11.09 2.51
C PRO A 225 -24.40 10.60 3.98
N GLY A 226 -23.68 11.33 4.84
CA GLY A 226 -23.50 11.03 6.26
C GLY A 226 -24.58 11.54 7.23
N VAL A 227 -25.71 12.12 6.80
CA VAL A 227 -26.82 12.42 7.76
C VAL A 227 -27.32 11.14 8.45
N LEU A 228 -27.03 9.98 7.86
CA LEU A 228 -27.07 8.66 8.47
C LEU A 228 -26.39 8.56 9.85
N ALA A 229 -25.30 9.29 10.07
CA ALA A 229 -24.54 9.26 11.32
C ALA A 229 -25.20 10.10 12.43
N ASP A 230 -25.90 11.19 12.09
CA ASP A 230 -26.54 12.10 13.06
C ASP A 230 -28.00 11.70 13.39
N LEU A 231 -28.74 11.12 12.44
CA LEU A 231 -30.15 10.71 12.63
C LEU A 231 -30.32 9.21 12.95
N GLY A 232 -29.23 8.45 12.90
CA GLY A 232 -29.20 7.00 13.14
C GLY A 232 -29.68 6.14 11.95
N LEU A 233 -29.26 4.87 11.96
CA LEU A 233 -29.57 3.84 10.94
C LEU A 233 -31.07 3.76 10.61
N ARG A 234 -31.92 4.02 11.60
CA ARG A 234 -33.38 4.01 11.47
C ARG A 234 -33.85 5.10 10.51
N SER A 235 -33.45 6.36 10.71
CA SER A 235 -33.86 7.47 9.85
C SER A 235 -33.33 7.35 8.42
N ALA A 236 -32.17 6.72 8.28
CA ALA A 236 -31.56 6.42 6.99
C ALA A 236 -32.40 5.47 6.13
N LEU A 237 -32.80 4.36 6.73
CA LEU A 237 -33.62 3.35 6.07
C LEU A 237 -35.01 3.92 5.75
N THR A 238 -35.57 4.79 6.62
CA THR A 238 -36.79 5.54 6.29
C THR A 238 -36.61 6.36 5.03
N SER A 239 -35.56 7.19 4.98
CA SER A 239 -35.35 8.12 3.86
C SER A 239 -35.12 7.38 2.56
N LEU A 240 -34.28 6.34 2.56
CA LEU A 240 -34.02 5.48 1.41
C LEU A 240 -35.29 4.77 0.93
N GLY A 241 -36.08 4.20 1.84
CA GLY A 241 -37.35 3.56 1.50
C GLY A 241 -38.36 4.54 0.89
N THR A 242 -38.40 5.77 1.40
CA THR A 242 -39.31 6.83 0.91
C THR A 242 -38.89 7.34 -0.47
N GLU A 243 -37.59 7.52 -0.70
CA GLU A 243 -37.04 7.97 -1.98
C GLU A 243 -37.21 6.91 -3.06
N PHE A 244 -36.87 5.65 -2.74
CA PHE A 244 -37.06 4.52 -3.64
C PHE A 244 -38.54 4.29 -3.99
N SER A 245 -39.44 4.44 -3.01
CA SER A 245 -40.87 4.33 -3.25
C SER A 245 -41.40 5.44 -4.15
N ARG A 246 -40.88 6.67 -4.00
CA ARG A 246 -41.20 7.79 -4.90
C ARG A 246 -40.69 7.59 -6.32
N SER A 247 -39.48 7.05 -6.49
CA SER A 247 -38.87 6.89 -7.82
C SER A 247 -39.38 5.65 -8.57
N SER A 248 -39.73 4.58 -7.87
CA SER A 248 -40.15 3.31 -8.46
C SER A 248 -41.66 3.05 -8.40
N GLY A 249 -42.41 3.78 -7.58
CA GLY A 249 -43.82 3.52 -7.30
C GLY A 249 -44.07 2.28 -6.43
N ILE A 250 -43.02 1.60 -5.97
CA ILE A 250 -43.12 0.37 -5.18
C ILE A 250 -43.16 0.74 -3.68
N PRO A 251 -44.18 0.32 -2.92
CA PRO A 251 -44.20 0.56 -1.47
C PRO A 251 -43.11 -0.27 -0.78
N VAL A 252 -42.22 0.40 -0.06
CA VAL A 252 -41.11 -0.23 0.69
C VAL A 252 -41.41 -0.20 2.19
N ASN A 253 -41.32 -1.35 2.84
CA ASN A 253 -41.43 -1.48 4.29
C ASN A 253 -40.14 -2.11 4.85
N TRP A 254 -39.62 -1.61 5.96
CA TRP A 254 -38.39 -2.11 6.57
C TRP A 254 -38.48 -2.05 8.10
N GLY A 255 -37.67 -2.87 8.77
CA GLY A 255 -37.56 -2.91 10.22
C GLY A 255 -36.15 -3.29 10.64
N ILE A 256 -35.73 -2.80 11.81
CA ILE A 256 -34.49 -3.21 12.47
C ILE A 256 -34.88 -4.20 13.57
N ALA A 257 -34.29 -5.40 13.54
CA ALA A 257 -34.44 -6.35 14.63
C ALA A 257 -33.56 -5.90 15.81
N ASP A 258 -34.18 -5.56 16.95
CA ASP A 258 -33.43 -5.37 18.18
C ASP A 258 -32.88 -6.73 18.64
N LYS A 259 -31.56 -6.83 18.74
CA LYS A 259 -30.93 -7.93 19.47
C LYS A 259 -30.97 -7.58 20.95
N LEU A 260 -31.67 -8.42 21.73
CA LEU A 260 -31.51 -8.59 23.17
C LEU A 260 -30.06 -8.86 23.55
#